data_AF-E3ELA6-F1
#
_entry.id   AF-E3ELA6-F1
#
_cell.length_a   1.000
_cell.length_b   1.000
_cell.length_c   1.000
_cell.angle_alpha   90.00
_cell.angle_beta   90.00
_cell.angle_gamma   90.00
#
_symmetry.space_group_name_H-M   'P 1'
#
loop_
_entity.id
_entity.type
_entity.pdbx_description
1 polymer ?
#
loop_
_entity_poly.entity_id
_entity_poly.type
_entity_poly.pdbx_seq_one_letter_code
_entity_poly.pdbx_strand_id
1 'polypeptide(L)'
;MAENDHNPLLYPADISEILEEFGHLLAVYDKLKDRSSIFASYIRTNKRLEVKEHPIHGITGLVVTEKYDEAGYIERYCYTWRRLLPKQGIQTGHITSWGNDHHDAIWTPAAYRVTTEPHHHHYDPADRKKRRENYNVRTLRQAFTFVGAYIESGREYTAETIETLDSV
;
A
#
# COMPACT_ATOMS: atom_id res chain seq x y z
N MET A 1 -12.15 -32.73 -6.89
CA MET A 1 -10.76 -32.46 -7.34
C MET A 1 -10.42 -31.10 -6.81
N ALA A 2 -9.55 -31.02 -5.80
CA ALA A 2 -9.16 -29.75 -5.22
C ALA A 2 -8.18 -29.08 -6.19
N GLU A 3 -8.57 -27.93 -6.74
CA GLU A 3 -7.63 -27.04 -7.40
C GLU A 3 -6.60 -26.63 -6.34
N ASN A 4 -5.33 -26.88 -6.61
CA ASN A 4 -4.24 -26.36 -5.81
C ASN A 4 -4.30 -24.83 -5.92
N ASP A 5 -4.86 -24.23 -4.88
CA ASP A 5 -4.87 -22.79 -4.62
C ASP A 5 -3.44 -22.36 -4.28
N HIS A 6 -2.57 -22.34 -5.30
CA HIS A 6 -1.21 -21.85 -5.17
C HIS A 6 -1.27 -20.33 -5.09
N ASN A 7 -1.66 -19.80 -3.94
CA ASN A 7 -1.36 -18.40 -3.62
C ASN A 7 0.17 -18.26 -3.66
N PRO A 8 0.74 -17.46 -4.57
CA PRO A 8 2.19 -17.38 -4.73
C PRO A 8 2.84 -16.92 -3.43
N LEU A 9 3.93 -17.59 -3.04
CA LEU A 9 4.73 -17.19 -1.88
C LEU A 9 5.15 -15.72 -2.04
N LEU A 10 4.80 -14.90 -1.05
CA LEU A 10 5.16 -13.49 -1.02
C LEU A 10 6.46 -13.33 -0.24
N TYR A 11 7.51 -12.89 -0.92
CA TYR A 11 8.83 -12.70 -0.33
C TYR A 11 8.92 -11.32 0.33
N PRO A 12 9.64 -11.19 1.47
CA PRO A 12 10.00 -9.88 2.00
C PRO A 12 10.72 -9.06 0.95
N ALA A 13 10.44 -7.76 0.90
CA ALA A 13 11.19 -6.87 0.02
C ALA A 13 12.64 -6.70 0.50
N ASP A 14 13.58 -6.78 -0.45
CA ASP A 14 14.96 -6.36 -0.20
C ASP A 14 15.00 -4.83 -0.16
N ILE A 15 15.30 -4.28 1.01
CA ILE A 15 15.31 -2.83 1.20
C ILE A 15 16.45 -2.16 0.45
N SER A 16 17.59 -2.81 0.31
CA SER A 16 18.69 -2.27 -0.48
C SER A 16 18.27 -2.14 -1.94
N GLU A 17 17.59 -3.14 -2.49
CA GLU A 17 17.02 -3.05 -3.84
C GLU A 17 15.94 -1.97 -3.94
N ILE A 18 15.02 -1.87 -2.97
CA ILE A 18 13.98 -0.83 -2.97
C ILE A 18 14.60 0.58 -2.92
N LEU A 19 15.66 0.78 -2.14
CA LEU A 19 16.35 2.06 -2.05
C LEU A 19 17.14 2.39 -3.31
N GLU A 20 17.73 1.38 -3.96
CA GLU A 20 18.41 1.54 -5.24
C GLU A 20 17.43 1.92 -6.36
N GLU A 21 16.30 1.21 -6.43
CA GLU A 21 15.30 1.36 -7.51
C GLU A 21 14.41 2.59 -7.32
N PHE A 22 13.98 2.87 -6.09
CA PHE A 22 12.97 3.90 -5.79
C PHE A 22 13.50 5.02 -4.89
N GLY A 23 14.80 5.04 -4.59
CA GLY A 23 15.41 6.08 -3.74
C GLY A 23 15.18 7.50 -4.26
N HIS A 24 15.08 7.67 -5.58
CA HIS A 24 14.73 8.94 -6.20
C HIS A 24 13.29 9.38 -5.95
N LEU A 25 12.39 8.50 -5.51
CA LEU A 25 11.03 8.85 -5.10
C LEU A 25 10.94 9.25 -3.63
N LEU A 26 11.96 8.94 -2.84
CA LEU A 26 11.95 9.20 -1.40
C LEU A 26 12.43 10.63 -1.09
N ALA A 27 11.90 11.20 -0.03
CA ALA A 27 12.30 12.52 0.46
C ALA A 27 12.29 12.56 1.99
N VAL A 28 13.22 13.33 2.56
CA VAL A 28 13.28 13.64 3.99
C VAL A 28 12.61 15.00 4.18
N TYR A 29 11.62 15.10 5.07
CA TYR A 29 11.01 16.37 5.41
C TYR A 29 11.25 16.73 6.89
N ASP A 30 12.17 17.67 7.14
CA ASP A 30 12.56 18.10 8.49
C ASP A 30 11.39 18.59 9.36
N LYS A 31 10.32 19.06 8.72
CA LYS A 31 9.11 19.59 9.38
C LYS A 31 8.13 18.48 9.81
N LEU A 32 8.29 17.25 9.32
CA LEU A 32 7.54 16.08 9.75
C LEU A 32 8.18 15.48 11.02
N LYS A 33 8.09 16.21 12.15
CA LYS A 33 8.62 15.79 13.47
C LYS A 33 7.86 14.61 14.11
N ASP A 34 7.12 13.80 13.35
CA ASP A 34 6.61 12.52 13.84
C ASP A 34 7.77 11.52 13.83
N ARG A 35 8.05 10.90 14.99
CA ARG A 35 9.22 10.07 15.36
C ARG A 35 9.45 8.78 14.54
N SER A 36 9.02 8.71 13.29
CA SER A 36 9.13 7.51 12.45
C SER A 36 9.57 7.84 11.04
N SER A 37 10.65 8.61 10.91
CA SER A 37 11.41 8.68 9.66
C SER A 37 12.38 7.50 9.62
N ILE A 38 12.25 6.64 8.61
CA ILE A 38 12.98 5.35 8.54
C ILE A 38 14.41 5.47 8.05
N PHE A 39 14.89 6.66 7.73
CA PHE A 39 16.29 6.85 7.38
C PHE A 39 17.25 6.37 8.50
N ALA A 40 16.77 6.09 9.72
CA ALA A 40 17.60 5.74 10.87
C ALA A 40 17.46 4.31 11.45
N SER A 41 16.54 3.43 11.02
CA SER A 41 16.56 2.01 11.46
C SER A 41 15.55 1.13 10.73
N TYR A 42 16.04 0.22 9.89
CA TYR A 42 15.23 -0.92 9.43
C TYR A 42 15.30 -2.04 10.48
N ILE A 43 14.29 -2.10 11.34
CA ILE A 43 13.98 -3.28 12.16
C ILE A 43 12.48 -3.54 11.98
N ARG A 44 12.15 -4.78 11.57
CA ARG A 44 10.80 -5.36 11.40
C ARG A 44 9.78 -4.85 12.44
N THR A 45 9.13 -3.72 12.18
CA THR A 45 7.96 -3.17 12.88
C THR A 45 7.33 -2.05 12.03
N ASN A 46 6.04 -1.78 12.23
CA ASN A 46 5.18 -0.75 11.59
C ASN A 46 5.88 0.59 11.28
N LYS A 47 6.51 0.75 10.10
CA LYS A 47 7.17 2.00 9.72
C LYS A 47 6.70 2.52 8.36
N ARG A 48 6.65 3.86 8.26
CA ARG A 48 6.10 4.65 7.15
C ARG A 48 7.22 5.13 6.22
N LEU A 49 7.15 4.82 4.93
CA LEU A 49 8.02 5.36 3.88
C LEU A 49 7.47 6.71 3.39
N GLU A 50 8.27 7.76 3.52
CA GLU A 50 7.91 9.10 3.05
C GLU A 50 8.30 9.23 1.58
N VAL A 51 7.34 9.64 0.74
CA VAL A 51 7.54 9.76 -0.70
C VAL A 51 7.46 11.23 -1.09
N LYS A 52 7.99 11.58 -2.25
CA LYS A 52 8.06 12.95 -2.78
C LYS A 52 6.70 13.65 -2.83
N GLU A 53 6.79 14.97 -2.88
CA GLU A 53 5.64 15.84 -3.04
C GLU A 53 4.94 15.54 -4.36
N HIS A 54 3.63 15.34 -4.28
CA HIS A 54 2.75 15.18 -5.41
C HIS A 54 2.07 16.52 -5.70
N PRO A 55 2.08 17.04 -6.94
CA PRO A 55 1.55 18.37 -7.27
C PRO A 55 0.10 18.61 -6.80
N ILE A 56 -0.70 17.55 -6.75
CA ILE A 56 -2.14 17.61 -6.39
C ILE A 56 -2.39 17.15 -4.95
N HIS A 57 -1.59 16.22 -4.43
CA HIS A 57 -1.86 15.58 -3.14
C HIS A 57 -0.97 16.09 -2.01
N GLY A 58 -0.09 17.06 -2.29
CA GLY A 58 0.88 17.60 -1.34
C GLY A 58 1.97 16.57 -1.00
N ILE A 59 2.50 16.63 0.21
CA ILE A 59 3.51 15.67 0.65
C ILE A 59 2.79 14.36 1.01
N THR A 60 3.18 13.26 0.36
CA THR A 60 2.52 11.95 0.53
C THR A 60 3.49 10.90 1.09
N GLY A 61 2.96 9.76 1.52
CA GLY A 61 3.73 8.68 2.12
C GLY A 61 3.09 7.32 1.90
N LEU A 62 3.92 6.30 1.69
CA LEU A 62 3.54 4.90 1.63
C LEU A 62 3.76 4.27 3.01
N VAL A 63 2.67 4.00 3.73
CA VAL A 63 2.71 3.26 5.01
C VAL A 63 2.73 1.77 4.70
N VAL A 64 3.70 1.05 5.26
CA VAL A 64 3.93 -0.36 4.96
C VAL A 64 3.78 -1.17 6.25
N THR A 65 2.99 -2.23 6.18
CA THR A 65 2.85 -3.24 7.24
C THR A 65 2.95 -4.60 6.59
N GLU A 66 3.87 -5.44 7.08
CA GLU A 66 4.02 -6.83 6.68
C GLU A 66 4.11 -7.69 7.95
N LYS A 67 3.43 -8.83 7.94
CA LYS A 67 3.50 -9.89 8.95
C LYS A 67 4.06 -11.12 8.29
N TYR A 68 5.06 -11.73 8.92
CA TYR A 68 5.77 -12.88 8.38
C TYR A 68 5.37 -14.18 9.07
N ASP A 69 5.41 -15.28 8.33
CA ASP A 69 5.30 -16.64 8.87
C ASP A 69 6.64 -17.13 9.48
N GLU A 70 6.65 -18.37 9.98
CA GLU A 70 7.84 -18.98 10.59
C GLU A 70 8.99 -19.19 9.59
N ALA A 71 8.69 -19.35 8.30
CA ALA A 71 9.67 -19.51 7.24
C ALA A 71 10.19 -18.15 6.70
N GLY A 72 9.61 -17.04 7.16
CA GLY A 72 10.01 -15.69 6.81
C GLY A 72 9.30 -15.12 5.58
N TYR A 73 8.27 -15.79 5.04
CA TYR A 73 7.43 -15.27 3.97
C TYR A 73 6.37 -14.33 4.52
N ILE A 74 5.87 -13.42 3.67
CA ILE A 74 4.78 -12.51 4.03
C ILE A 74 3.47 -13.30 4.09
N GLU A 75 2.92 -13.45 5.28
CA GLU A 75 1.58 -14.00 5.53
C GLU A 75 0.51 -12.91 5.36
N ARG A 76 0.78 -11.70 5.87
CA ARG A 76 -0.13 -10.55 5.74
C ARG A 76 0.59 -9.28 5.35
N TYR A 77 -0.05 -8.44 4.55
CA TYR A 77 0.45 -7.13 4.18
C TYR A 77 -0.66 -6.08 4.13
N CYS A 78 -0.25 -4.84 4.34
CA CYS A 78 -1.03 -3.64 4.09
C CYS A 78 -0.09 -2.52 3.63
N TYR A 79 -0.27 -2.06 2.40
CA TYR A 79 0.45 -0.93 1.80
C TYR A 79 -0.53 0.21 1.57
N THR A 80 -0.34 1.35 2.22
CA THR A 80 -1.28 2.49 2.17
C THR A 80 -0.57 3.74 1.69
N TRP A 81 -0.94 4.25 0.52
CA TRP A 81 -0.52 5.57 0.06
C TRP A 81 -1.48 6.63 0.59
N ARG A 82 -0.94 7.64 1.28
CA ARG A 82 -1.73 8.68 1.95
C ARG A 82 -1.04 10.03 1.97
N ARG A 83 -1.83 11.09 2.17
CA ARG A 83 -1.35 12.46 2.42
C ARG A 83 -0.73 12.57 3.81
N LEU A 84 0.45 13.18 3.88
CA LEU A 84 1.17 13.48 5.11
C LEU A 84 1.01 14.96 5.46
N LEU A 85 1.10 15.84 4.45
CA LEU A 85 0.80 17.26 4.58
C LEU A 85 -0.15 17.73 3.47
N PRO A 86 -1.23 18.45 3.81
CA PRO A 86 -1.65 18.80 5.18
C PRO A 86 -2.02 17.54 6.01
N LYS A 87 -1.79 17.60 7.33
CA LYS A 87 -2.08 16.46 8.22
C LYS A 87 -3.59 16.23 8.27
N GLN A 88 -4.02 15.06 7.83
CA GLN A 88 -5.42 14.65 7.79
C GLN A 88 -5.66 13.39 8.64
N GLY A 89 -6.91 13.11 8.95
CA GLY A 89 -7.29 11.87 9.62
C GLY A 89 -7.05 10.65 8.72
N ILE A 90 -7.05 9.44 9.29
CA ILE A 90 -6.76 8.20 8.54
C ILE A 90 -7.68 8.04 7.32
N GLN A 91 -8.96 8.39 7.47
CA GLN A 91 -9.95 8.31 6.40
C GLN A 91 -9.77 9.42 5.36
N THR A 92 -9.53 10.66 5.79
CA THR A 92 -9.48 11.83 4.90
C THR A 92 -8.13 12.02 4.20
N GLY A 93 -7.06 11.47 4.76
CA GLY A 93 -5.74 11.45 4.15
C GLY A 93 -5.49 10.26 3.23
N HIS A 94 -6.41 9.28 3.19
CA HIS A 94 -6.31 8.12 2.31
C HIS A 94 -6.24 8.55 0.84
N ILE A 95 -5.36 7.92 0.07
CA ILE A 95 -5.36 8.01 -1.39
C ILE A 95 -5.75 6.64 -1.94
N THR A 96 -4.94 5.62 -1.61
CA THR A 96 -5.25 4.22 -1.95
C THR A 96 -4.52 3.26 -1.01
N SER A 97 -4.99 2.02 -0.88
CA SER A 97 -4.28 0.98 -0.16
C SER A 97 -4.56 -0.43 -0.67
N TRP A 98 -3.59 -1.32 -0.51
CA TRP A 98 -3.68 -2.74 -0.84
C TRP A 98 -3.40 -3.58 0.39
N GLY A 99 -4.14 -4.68 0.56
CA GLY A 99 -3.90 -5.59 1.68
C GLY A 99 -4.49 -6.97 1.44
N ASN A 100 -4.17 -7.90 2.32
CA ASN A 100 -4.69 -9.27 2.30
C ASN A 100 -5.25 -9.72 3.66
N ASP A 101 -5.83 -8.78 4.41
CA ASP A 101 -6.48 -9.12 5.68
C ASP A 101 -7.72 -9.98 5.44
N HIS A 102 -7.77 -11.13 6.10
CA HIS A 102 -8.96 -11.98 6.11
C HIS A 102 -10.10 -11.28 6.87
N HIS A 103 -11.28 -11.37 6.29
CA HIS A 103 -12.51 -10.80 6.83
C HIS A 103 -13.56 -11.89 7.08
N ASP A 104 -13.11 -13.09 7.45
CA ASP A 104 -13.90 -14.30 7.65
C ASP A 104 -14.56 -14.40 9.03
N ALA A 105 -14.16 -13.54 9.98
CA ALA A 105 -14.73 -13.55 11.32
C ALA A 105 -16.26 -13.35 11.33
N ILE A 106 -16.93 -14.07 12.24
CA ILE A 106 -18.40 -14.12 12.35
C ILE A 106 -19.01 -12.73 12.63
N TRP A 107 -18.25 -11.84 13.27
CA TRP A 107 -18.65 -10.46 13.57
C TRP A 107 -18.36 -9.47 12.44
N THR A 108 -17.64 -9.86 11.39
CA THR A 108 -17.44 -9.00 10.21
C THR A 108 -18.80 -8.75 9.55
N PRO A 109 -19.16 -7.50 9.19
CA PRO A 109 -20.41 -7.23 8.46
C PRO A 109 -20.45 -8.02 7.15
N ALA A 110 -21.62 -8.53 6.76
CA ALA A 110 -21.75 -9.44 5.61
C ALA A 110 -21.15 -8.87 4.31
N ALA A 111 -21.33 -7.57 4.06
CA ALA A 111 -20.76 -6.87 2.89
C ALA A 111 -19.21 -6.86 2.87
N TYR A 112 -18.56 -7.12 4.00
CA TYR A 112 -17.11 -7.17 4.13
C TYR A 112 -16.55 -8.59 4.27
N ARG A 113 -17.39 -9.62 4.42
CA ARG A 113 -16.91 -11.01 4.52
C ARG A 113 -16.39 -11.48 3.17
N VAL A 114 -15.17 -11.99 3.15
CA VAL A 114 -14.58 -12.63 1.96
C VAL A 114 -14.02 -13.96 2.41
N THR A 115 -14.45 -15.04 1.77
CA THR A 115 -14.05 -16.43 2.08
C THR A 115 -12.96 -16.95 1.17
N THR A 116 -12.76 -16.32 0.02
CA THR A 116 -11.79 -16.69 -1.03
C THR A 116 -11.12 -15.41 -1.52
N GLU A 117 -9.80 -15.40 -1.58
CA GLU A 117 -8.92 -14.27 -1.94
C GLU A 117 -9.03 -13.02 -1.04
N PRO A 118 -8.24 -12.95 0.04
CA PRO A 118 -8.24 -11.79 0.92
C PRO A 118 -7.59 -10.56 0.27
N HIS A 119 -6.94 -10.69 -0.89
CA HIS A 119 -6.22 -9.62 -1.58
C HIS A 119 -7.17 -8.56 -2.15
N HIS A 120 -7.16 -7.37 -1.57
CA HIS A 120 -8.07 -6.29 -1.95
C HIS A 120 -7.34 -4.96 -2.13
N HIS A 121 -7.98 -4.07 -2.88
CA HIS A 121 -7.56 -2.71 -3.18
C HIS A 121 -8.66 -1.74 -2.75
N HIS A 122 -8.36 -0.89 -1.77
CA HIS A 122 -9.18 0.26 -1.38
C HIS A 122 -8.92 1.43 -2.32
N TYR A 123 -9.66 1.44 -3.42
CA TYR A 123 -9.30 2.23 -4.59
C TYR A 123 -9.84 3.66 -4.59
N ASP A 124 -10.85 3.99 -3.79
CA ASP A 124 -11.49 5.30 -3.81
C ASP A 124 -10.88 6.23 -2.75
N PRO A 125 -10.23 7.35 -3.14
CA PRO A 125 -9.72 8.35 -2.20
C PRO A 125 -10.81 9.01 -1.35
N ALA A 126 -12.04 9.10 -1.86
CA ALA A 126 -13.18 9.73 -1.18
C ALA A 126 -13.92 8.76 -0.26
N ASP A 127 -13.86 7.46 -0.53
CA ASP A 127 -14.48 6.42 0.28
C ASP A 127 -13.61 5.17 0.41
N ARG A 128 -12.76 5.17 1.45
CA ARG A 128 -11.89 4.03 1.78
C ARG A 128 -12.66 2.72 1.97
N LYS A 129 -13.96 2.73 2.26
CA LYS A 129 -14.72 1.47 2.40
C LYS A 129 -14.92 0.76 1.08
N LYS A 130 -14.86 1.48 -0.04
CA LYS A 130 -14.90 0.87 -1.37
C LYS A 130 -13.62 0.09 -1.59
N ARG A 131 -13.82 -1.19 -1.85
CA ARG A 131 -12.74 -2.12 -2.15
C ARG A 131 -13.14 -2.98 -3.33
N ARG A 132 -12.14 -3.51 -4.00
CA ARG A 132 -12.27 -4.50 -5.07
C ARG A 132 -11.15 -5.51 -4.94
N GLU A 133 -11.28 -6.62 -5.64
CA GLU A 133 -10.22 -7.63 -5.72
C GLU A 133 -8.95 -7.03 -6.32
N ASN A 134 -7.80 -7.58 -5.91
CA ASN A 134 -6.51 -7.07 -6.32
C ASN A 134 -5.57 -8.20 -6.77
N TYR A 135 -5.35 -8.25 -8.08
CA TYR A 135 -4.47 -9.21 -8.71
C TYR A 135 -3.07 -8.65 -8.99
N ASN A 136 -2.87 -7.32 -8.86
CA ASN A 136 -1.71 -6.63 -9.44
C ASN A 136 -0.71 -6.11 -8.40
N VAL A 137 -1.14 -5.77 -7.17
CA VAL A 137 -0.25 -5.19 -6.14
C VAL A 137 -0.25 -6.03 -4.87
N ARG A 138 0.73 -6.92 -4.72
CA ARG A 138 0.84 -7.85 -3.59
C ARG A 138 2.17 -7.75 -2.83
N THR A 139 3.14 -7.03 -3.38
CA THR A 139 4.47 -6.81 -2.77
C THR A 139 4.76 -5.32 -2.60
N LEU A 140 5.70 -5.00 -1.71
CA LEU A 140 6.14 -3.62 -1.52
C LEU A 140 6.72 -3.01 -2.80
N ARG A 141 7.50 -3.76 -3.59
CA ARG A 141 8.00 -3.31 -4.90
C ARG A 141 6.85 -2.89 -5.81
N GLN A 142 5.82 -3.72 -5.97
CA GLN A 142 4.65 -3.38 -6.79
C GLN A 142 3.92 -2.14 -6.29
N ALA A 143 3.81 -1.96 -4.97
CA ALA A 143 3.21 -0.76 -4.40
C ALA A 143 4.04 0.51 -4.72
N PHE A 144 5.37 0.42 -4.66
CA PHE A 144 6.26 1.50 -5.09
C PHE A 144 6.17 1.78 -6.58
N THR A 145 6.19 0.76 -7.42
CA THR A 145 6.02 0.91 -8.87
C THR A 145 4.71 1.63 -9.19
N PHE A 146 3.62 1.24 -8.52
CA PHE A 146 2.33 1.89 -8.69
C PHE A 146 2.36 3.36 -8.28
N VAL A 147 2.80 3.66 -7.05
CA VAL A 147 2.82 5.03 -6.52
C VAL A 147 3.80 5.92 -7.29
N GLY A 148 4.95 5.37 -7.69
CA GLY A 148 5.98 6.07 -8.45
C GLY A 148 5.46 6.62 -9.76
N ALA A 149 4.65 5.85 -10.50
CA ALA A 149 4.07 6.31 -11.74
C ALA A 149 3.22 7.59 -11.59
N TYR A 150 2.53 7.77 -10.45
CA TYR A 150 1.75 8.99 -10.17
C TYR A 150 2.65 10.14 -9.73
N ILE A 151 3.63 9.87 -8.88
CA ILE A 151 4.58 10.88 -8.41
C ILE A 151 5.40 11.46 -9.56
N GLU A 152 5.90 10.61 -10.45
CA GLU A 152 6.71 11.01 -11.59
C GLU A 152 5.89 11.74 -12.66
N SER A 153 4.67 11.25 -12.95
CA SER A 153 3.82 11.90 -13.95
C SER A 153 3.09 13.13 -13.41
N GLY A 154 2.99 13.30 -12.09
CA GLY A 154 2.20 14.32 -11.42
C GLY A 154 0.68 14.19 -11.62
N ARG A 155 0.23 13.09 -12.25
CA ARG A 155 -1.20 12.83 -12.51
C ARG A 155 -1.94 12.58 -11.21
N GLU A 156 -3.17 13.06 -11.12
CA GLU A 156 -4.02 12.74 -9.97
C GLU A 156 -4.36 11.25 -9.96
N TYR A 157 -4.33 10.63 -8.78
CA TYR A 157 -4.98 9.35 -8.59
C TYR A 157 -6.44 9.57 -8.22
N THR A 158 -7.35 9.09 -9.07
CA THR A 158 -8.80 9.12 -8.86
C THR A 158 -9.39 7.71 -8.96
N ALA A 159 -10.60 7.52 -8.45
CA ALA A 159 -11.31 6.24 -8.57
C ALA A 159 -11.52 5.81 -10.03
N GLU A 160 -11.68 6.76 -10.96
CA GLU A 160 -11.85 6.54 -12.40
C GLU A 160 -10.56 6.15 -13.11
N THR A 161 -9.40 6.51 -12.54
CA THR A 161 -8.11 6.29 -13.19
C THR A 161 -7.82 4.80 -13.43
N ILE A 162 -8.46 3.91 -12.67
CA ILE A 162 -8.19 2.48 -12.80
C ILE A 162 -8.98 1.78 -13.91
N GLU A 163 -10.13 2.32 -14.35
CA GLU A 163 -10.88 1.71 -15.47
C GLU A 163 -10.06 1.68 -16.77
N THR A 164 -9.08 2.57 -16.89
CA THR A 164 -8.20 2.65 -18.07
C THR A 164 -7.01 1.69 -18.06
N LEU A 165 -6.62 1.12 -16.91
CA LEU A 165 -5.51 0.16 -16.83
C LEU A 165 -5.96 -1.30 -17.05
N ASP A 166 -7.24 -1.59 -16.80
CA ASP A 166 -7.84 -2.92 -17.04
C ASP A 166 -8.42 -3.05 -18.47
N SER A 167 -8.23 -2.03 -19.33
CA SER A 167 -8.77 -1.93 -20.70
C SER A 167 -7.72 -2.06 -21.81
N VAL A 168 -6.48 -2.45 -21.50
CA VAL A 168 -5.37 -2.58 -22.47
C VAL A 168 -4.78 -3.98 -22.44
#